data_AF-A0A7C5T5X3-F1
#
_entry.id   AF-A0A7C5T5X3-F1
#
_cell.length_a   1.000
_cell.length_b   1.000
_cell.length_c   1.000
_cell.angle_alpha   90.00
_cell.angle_beta   90.00
_cell.angle_gamma   90.00
#
_symmetry.space_group_name_H-M   'P 1'
#
loop_
_entity.id
_entity.type
_entity.pdbx_description
1 polymer ?
#
loop_
_entity_poly.entity_id
_entity_poly.type
_entity_poly.pdbx_seq_one_letter_code
_entity_poly.pdbx_strand_id
1 'polypeptide(L)'
;MLCTSLVECLESLKPQHILAISSPLGGFGVLALARQTKLTVLTSGPVFNKIAVLEAVDNYGAEVRYAPRLHTSIYKLVGEKECWVAGPPLVRAVVAGNSTSLSVYTCAKVEGVEKLLIGGKPVETLSSKIIGGGGDGREFDLVVQLRSLQVKGEDEEEIADKIIRSGVFGVDDLDIISQQLWRLASRWRNRSAVLFREPHTGLGITIPIIYYGVKVIAGGQDCPRGRCIKTTAKLLERALRLAPSAKIHEKWHAALKEPQTRRRIEDSPYIPAVLMLTGKVDVKREAGTFAKIYALR
;
A
#
# COMPACT_ATOMS: atom_id res chain seq x y z
N MET A 1 27.96 -23.60 7.87
CA MET A 1 27.50 -23.16 6.53
C MET A 1 27.71 -21.66 6.47
N LEU A 2 28.43 -21.18 5.46
CA LEU A 2 28.66 -19.76 5.23
C LEU A 2 27.85 -19.38 4.00
N CYS A 3 26.99 -18.37 4.09
CA CYS A 3 26.38 -17.74 2.93
C CYS A 3 26.96 -16.34 2.78
N THR A 4 27.32 -15.97 1.55
CA THR A 4 28.01 -14.72 1.19
C THR A 4 27.04 -13.61 0.78
N SER A 5 25.81 -13.97 0.43
CA SER A 5 24.73 -13.06 0.02
C SER A 5 23.39 -13.46 0.66
N LEU A 6 22.42 -12.54 0.69
CA LEU A 6 21.11 -12.83 1.28
C LEU A 6 20.38 -13.86 0.43
N VAL A 7 20.51 -13.76 -0.89
CA VAL A 7 19.97 -14.72 -1.86
C VAL A 7 20.46 -16.14 -1.54
N GLU A 8 21.77 -16.31 -1.38
CA GLU A 8 22.36 -17.60 -1.05
C GLU A 8 21.86 -18.13 0.30
N CYS A 9 21.71 -17.26 1.31
CA CYS A 9 21.13 -17.66 2.60
C CYS A 9 19.66 -18.11 2.44
N LEU A 10 18.86 -17.43 1.61
CA LEU A 10 17.45 -17.79 1.38
C LEU A 10 17.32 -19.13 0.66
N GLU A 11 18.14 -19.37 -0.37
CA GLU A 11 18.13 -20.61 -1.14
C GLU A 11 18.60 -21.81 -0.30
N SER A 12 19.63 -21.59 0.51
CA SER A 12 20.25 -22.61 1.35
C SER A 12 19.39 -22.99 2.57
N LEU A 13 18.87 -21.98 3.28
CA LEU A 13 18.18 -22.18 4.56
C LEU A 13 16.67 -22.28 4.40
N LYS A 14 16.10 -21.82 3.27
CA LYS A 14 14.66 -21.80 2.97
C LYS A 14 13.81 -21.35 4.16
N PRO A 15 14.07 -20.15 4.73
CA PRO A 15 13.35 -19.70 5.90
C PRO A 15 11.87 -19.49 5.59
N GLN A 16 11.02 -19.81 6.56
CA GLN A 16 9.58 -19.53 6.54
C GLN A 16 9.29 -18.09 6.99
N HIS A 17 10.12 -17.55 7.90
CA HIS A 17 9.98 -16.20 8.46
C HIS A 17 11.35 -15.54 8.58
N ILE A 18 11.43 -14.24 8.28
CA ILE A 18 12.62 -13.41 8.50
C ILE A 18 12.29 -12.26 9.44
N LEU A 19 13.07 -12.13 10.51
CA LEU A 19 13.07 -10.93 11.35
C LEU A 19 14.33 -10.12 11.02
N ALA A 20 14.16 -8.89 10.56
CA ALA A 20 15.26 -8.02 10.16
C ALA A 20 15.33 -6.79 11.04
N ILE A 21 16.50 -6.47 11.58
CA ILE A 21 16.83 -5.12 12.04
C ILE A 21 17.56 -4.44 10.89
N SER A 22 17.18 -3.22 10.54
CA SER A 22 17.84 -2.48 9.47
C SER A 22 17.77 -0.97 9.67
N SER A 23 18.93 -0.33 9.57
CA SER A 23 19.07 1.13 9.49
C SER A 23 20.24 1.47 8.57
N PRO A 24 20.03 2.22 7.46
CA PRO A 24 18.75 2.67 6.90
C PRO A 24 17.84 1.51 6.43
N LEU A 25 16.60 1.81 6.02
CA LEU A 25 15.68 0.83 5.44
C LEU A 25 15.25 1.23 4.02
N GLY A 26 15.38 0.32 3.05
CA GLY A 26 14.92 0.52 1.69
C GLY A 26 13.63 -0.23 1.40
N GLY A 27 12.54 0.49 1.13
CA GLY A 27 11.21 -0.09 0.89
C GLY A 27 11.12 -1.06 -0.29
N PHE A 28 11.95 -0.90 -1.33
CA PHE A 28 12.02 -1.90 -2.41
C PHE A 28 12.68 -3.22 -1.96
N GLY A 29 13.61 -3.17 -1.00
CA GLY A 29 14.16 -4.37 -0.37
C GLY A 29 13.09 -5.08 0.44
N VAL A 30 12.36 -4.35 1.29
CA VAL A 30 11.22 -4.87 2.06
C VAL A 30 10.19 -5.55 1.14
N LEU A 31 9.75 -4.86 0.09
CA LEU A 31 8.77 -5.39 -0.85
C LEU A 31 9.27 -6.65 -1.57
N ALA A 32 10.53 -6.66 -2.02
CA ALA A 32 11.10 -7.80 -2.72
C ALA A 32 11.24 -9.04 -1.81
N LEU A 33 11.59 -8.82 -0.54
CA LEU A 33 11.74 -9.91 0.43
C LEU A 33 10.39 -10.43 0.93
N ALA A 34 9.44 -9.53 1.22
CA ALA A 34 8.09 -9.89 1.67
C ALA A 34 7.30 -10.71 0.63
N ARG A 35 7.64 -10.59 -0.66
CA ARG A 35 7.07 -11.42 -1.74
C ARG A 35 7.41 -12.90 -1.61
N GLN A 36 8.54 -13.21 -0.97
CA GLN A 36 9.12 -14.55 -0.92
C GLN A 36 8.91 -15.21 0.44
N THR A 37 8.96 -14.42 1.52
CA THR A 37 8.95 -14.94 2.89
C THR A 37 8.17 -14.01 3.82
N LYS A 38 7.59 -14.57 4.89
CA LYS A 38 6.98 -13.74 5.95
C LYS A 38 8.06 -12.84 6.55
N LEU A 39 7.78 -11.56 6.67
CA LEU A 39 8.79 -10.55 7.00
C LEU A 39 8.33 -9.66 8.15
N THR A 40 9.14 -9.60 9.20
CA THR A 40 9.06 -8.59 10.26
C THR A 40 10.33 -7.75 10.22
N VAL A 41 10.19 -6.43 10.17
CA VAL A 41 11.31 -5.50 10.10
C VAL A 41 11.22 -4.51 11.24
N LEU A 42 12.34 -4.29 11.92
CA LEU A 42 12.53 -3.24 12.88
C LEU A 42 13.56 -2.24 12.36
N THR A 43 13.24 -0.95 12.38
CA THR A 43 14.11 0.10 11.88
C THR A 43 14.14 1.33 12.80
N SER A 44 15.26 2.03 12.82
CA SER A 44 15.39 3.38 13.42
C SER A 44 15.35 4.49 12.37
N GLY A 45 15.12 4.15 11.10
CA GLY A 45 15.24 5.06 9.97
C GLY A 45 16.69 5.36 9.57
N PRO A 46 16.91 6.15 8.50
CA PRO A 46 15.89 6.70 7.61
C PRO A 46 15.22 5.62 6.72
N VAL A 47 13.94 5.82 6.37
CA VAL A 47 13.17 4.89 5.52
C VAL A 47 12.98 5.47 4.11
N PHE A 48 13.54 4.81 3.10
CA PHE A 48 13.41 5.20 1.70
C PHE A 48 12.30 4.42 0.99
N ASN A 49 11.61 5.03 0.02
CA ASN A 49 10.52 4.39 -0.74
C ASN A 49 9.41 3.83 0.18
N LYS A 50 8.90 4.69 1.05
CA LYS A 50 7.87 4.37 2.06
C LYS A 50 6.57 3.86 1.44
N ILE A 51 6.19 4.34 0.25
CA ILE A 51 5.02 3.78 -0.47
C ILE A 51 5.23 2.29 -0.82
N ALA A 52 6.45 1.87 -1.12
CA ALA A 52 6.76 0.45 -1.35
C ALA A 52 6.74 -0.36 -0.06
N VAL A 53 7.06 0.26 1.09
CA VAL A 53 6.86 -0.37 2.41
C VAL A 53 5.38 -0.62 2.65
N LEU A 54 4.53 0.39 2.42
CA LEU A 54 3.08 0.24 2.54
C LEU A 54 2.52 -0.83 1.60
N GLU A 55 2.99 -0.87 0.35
CA GLU A 55 2.64 -1.94 -0.60
C GLU A 55 3.02 -3.33 -0.06
N ALA A 56 4.16 -3.47 0.60
CA ALA A 56 4.61 -4.71 1.21
C ALA A 56 3.71 -5.15 2.37
N VAL A 57 3.31 -4.19 3.23
CA VAL A 57 2.35 -4.42 4.33
C VAL A 57 1.00 -4.88 3.76
N ASP A 58 0.45 -4.13 2.79
CA ASP A 58 -0.90 -4.36 2.27
C ASP A 58 -1.04 -5.69 1.50
N ASN A 59 -0.02 -6.05 0.71
CA ASN A 59 -0.10 -7.20 -0.20
C ASN A 59 0.53 -8.47 0.37
N TYR A 60 1.48 -8.36 1.28
CA TYR A 60 2.26 -9.51 1.73
C TYR A 60 2.27 -9.66 3.26
N GLY A 61 1.57 -8.78 3.99
CA GLY A 61 1.49 -8.86 5.45
C GLY A 61 2.85 -8.63 6.12
N ALA A 62 3.74 -7.87 5.48
CA ALA A 62 4.99 -7.47 6.10
C ALA A 62 4.68 -6.61 7.32
N GLU A 63 5.36 -6.87 8.44
CA GLU A 63 5.26 -6.05 9.64
C GLU A 63 6.48 -5.15 9.71
N VAL A 64 6.32 -3.84 9.54
CA VAL A 64 7.45 -2.90 9.61
C VAL A 64 7.23 -1.97 10.79
N ARG A 65 8.17 -1.99 11.72
CA ARG A 65 8.11 -1.25 12.99
C ARG A 65 9.28 -0.30 13.11
N TYR A 66 9.02 0.85 13.70
CA TYR A 66 10.00 1.84 14.07
C TYR A 66 10.34 1.73 15.55
N ALA A 67 11.64 1.62 15.85
CA ALA A 67 12.18 1.74 17.19
C ALA A 67 13.45 2.61 17.17
N PRO A 68 13.57 3.60 18.08
CA PRO A 68 14.72 4.50 18.10
C PRO A 68 16.01 3.76 18.52
N ARG A 69 17.17 4.33 18.14
CA ARG A 69 18.53 3.89 18.58
C ARG A 69 18.97 2.50 18.12
N LEU A 70 18.52 2.07 16.95
CA LEU A 70 19.09 0.90 16.27
C LEU A 70 20.17 1.39 15.29
N HIS A 71 21.38 0.82 15.38
CA HIS A 71 22.51 1.18 14.52
C HIS A 71 23.12 -0.03 13.80
N THR A 72 22.35 -1.12 13.70
CA THR A 72 22.83 -2.39 13.17
C THR A 72 21.89 -2.93 12.10
N SER A 73 22.41 -3.84 11.29
CA SER A 73 21.66 -4.57 10.27
C SER A 73 21.87 -6.07 10.46
N ILE A 74 20.85 -6.74 10.98
CA ILE A 74 20.88 -8.14 11.40
C ILE A 74 19.62 -8.84 10.89
N TYR A 75 19.77 -10.07 10.43
CA TYR A 75 18.70 -10.91 9.93
C TYR A 75 18.65 -12.19 10.78
N LYS A 76 17.49 -12.46 11.39
CA LYS A 76 17.15 -13.76 11.95
C LYS A 76 16.30 -14.51 10.92
N LEU A 77 16.84 -15.58 10.37
CA LEU A 77 16.20 -16.48 9.42
C LEU A 77 15.60 -17.65 10.20
N VAL A 78 14.29 -17.83 10.13
CA VAL A 78 13.54 -18.84 10.89
C VAL A 78 12.95 -19.86 9.93
N GLY A 79 13.37 -21.12 10.06
CA GLY A 79 12.87 -22.27 9.31
C GLY A 79 13.06 -23.54 10.13
N GLU A 80 13.57 -24.62 9.51
CA GLU A 80 13.99 -25.83 10.24
C GLU A 80 15.09 -25.55 11.27
N LYS A 81 15.92 -24.54 10.99
CA LYS A 81 16.93 -24.00 11.89
C LYS A 81 16.74 -22.50 12.01
N GLU A 82 17.17 -21.94 13.14
CA GLU A 82 17.27 -20.50 13.33
C GLU A 82 18.69 -20.04 13.05
N CYS A 83 18.87 -19.16 12.07
CA CYS A 83 20.18 -18.61 11.73
C CYS A 83 20.20 -17.08 11.89
N TRP A 84 21.27 -16.59 12.48
CA TRP A 84 21.55 -15.17 12.66
C TRP A 84 22.65 -14.72 11.72
N VAL A 85 22.37 -13.66 10.97
CA VAL A 85 23.25 -13.14 9.93
C VAL A 85 23.41 -11.64 10.13
N ALA A 86 24.63 -11.12 10.32
CA ALA A 86 24.87 -9.70 10.10
C ALA A 86 25.08 -9.44 8.63
N GLY A 87 24.62 -8.29 8.17
CA GLY A 87 24.93 -7.85 6.83
C GLY A 87 24.67 -6.37 6.61
N PRO A 88 24.64 -5.98 5.33
CA PRO A 88 24.30 -4.61 4.95
C PRO A 88 22.81 -4.32 5.24
N PRO A 89 22.41 -3.03 5.28
CA PRO A 89 21.03 -2.62 5.46
C PRO A 89 20.09 -3.21 4.40
N LEU A 90 18.86 -3.54 4.79
CA LEU A 90 17.83 -4.12 3.93
C LEU A 90 17.40 -3.13 2.84
N VAL A 91 18.05 -3.21 1.69
CA VAL A 91 17.77 -2.45 0.48
C VAL A 91 17.66 -3.38 -0.73
N ARG A 92 17.18 -2.86 -1.86
CA ARG A 92 16.98 -3.65 -3.09
C ARG A 92 18.24 -4.41 -3.53
N ALA A 93 19.40 -3.77 -3.45
CA ALA A 93 20.67 -4.37 -3.87
C ALA A 93 21.03 -5.62 -3.04
N VAL A 94 20.75 -5.61 -1.73
CA VAL A 94 21.02 -6.73 -0.83
C VAL A 94 20.11 -7.92 -1.14
N VAL A 95 18.82 -7.66 -1.33
CA VAL A 95 17.85 -8.70 -1.70
C VAL A 95 18.12 -9.26 -3.09
N ALA A 96 18.69 -8.46 -4.00
CA ALA A 96 19.10 -8.90 -5.33
C ALA A 96 20.44 -9.66 -5.36
N GLY A 97 21.16 -9.76 -4.23
CA GLY A 97 22.48 -10.42 -4.17
C GLY A 97 23.65 -9.56 -4.66
N ASN A 98 23.41 -8.30 -5.04
CA ASN A 98 24.45 -7.39 -5.55
C ASN A 98 25.38 -6.85 -4.44
N SER A 99 25.05 -7.09 -3.17
CA SER A 99 25.84 -6.68 -2.02
C SER A 99 26.23 -7.91 -1.21
N THR A 100 27.53 -8.19 -1.19
CA THR A 100 28.12 -9.39 -0.59
C THR A 100 28.95 -8.99 0.63
N SER A 101 28.34 -8.99 1.80
CA SER A 101 29.03 -8.81 3.07
C SER A 101 28.18 -9.37 4.22
N LEU A 102 27.62 -10.57 4.01
CA LEU A 102 26.85 -11.27 5.03
C LEU A 102 27.77 -12.23 5.78
N SER A 103 27.64 -12.24 7.10
CA SER A 103 28.36 -13.14 7.99
C SER A 103 27.35 -13.87 8.86
N VAL A 104 27.26 -15.19 8.67
CA VAL A 104 26.43 -16.06 9.51
C VAL A 104 27.16 -16.23 10.84
N TYR A 105 26.58 -15.72 11.93
CA TYR A 105 27.19 -15.83 13.25
C TYR A 105 26.88 -17.17 13.90
N THR A 106 25.61 -17.59 13.83
CA THR A 106 25.16 -18.82 14.50
C THR A 106 23.90 -19.35 13.82
N CYS A 107 23.78 -20.67 13.78
CA CYS A 107 22.57 -21.37 13.39
C CYS A 107 22.01 -22.19 14.56
N ALA A 108 21.90 -21.53 15.71
CA ALA A 108 21.31 -22.07 16.93
C ALA A 108 20.22 -21.12 17.44
N LYS A 109 19.25 -21.68 18.16
CA LYS A 109 18.21 -20.89 18.84
C LYS A 109 18.87 -20.04 19.92
N VAL A 110 18.64 -18.73 19.85
CA VAL A 110 19.12 -17.76 20.85
C VAL A 110 17.91 -17.17 21.56
N GLU A 111 17.72 -17.54 22.83
CA GLU A 111 16.59 -17.07 23.64
C GLU A 111 16.80 -15.62 24.10
N GLY A 112 15.72 -14.85 24.24
CA GLY A 112 15.72 -13.49 24.82
C GLY A 112 15.91 -12.33 23.83
N VAL A 113 16.53 -12.55 22.66
CA VAL A 113 16.74 -11.49 21.64
C VAL A 113 15.47 -11.21 20.82
N GLU A 114 14.54 -12.14 20.78
CA GLU A 114 13.26 -12.02 20.04
C GLU A 114 12.43 -10.84 20.52
N LYS A 115 12.47 -10.54 21.82
CA LYS A 115 11.78 -9.39 22.42
C LYS A 115 12.29 -8.05 21.86
N LEU A 116 13.56 -7.98 21.43
CA LEU A 116 14.11 -6.80 20.78
C LEU A 116 13.56 -6.62 19.36
N LEU A 117 13.20 -7.71 18.68
CA LEU A 117 12.76 -7.71 17.27
C LEU A 117 11.26 -7.43 17.09
N ILE A 118 10.48 -7.56 18.17
CA ILE A 118 9.04 -7.32 18.17
C ILE A 118 8.66 -6.01 18.86
N GLY A 119 9.61 -5.18 19.28
CA GLY A 119 9.33 -3.86 19.84
C GLY A 119 8.90 -2.83 18.78
N GLY A 120 8.48 -1.64 19.21
CA GLY A 120 8.30 -0.48 18.34
C GLY A 120 6.87 -0.20 17.87
N LYS A 121 6.72 0.93 17.14
CA LYS A 121 5.43 1.38 16.57
C LYS A 121 5.34 0.99 15.08
N PRO A 122 4.19 0.55 14.57
CA PRO A 122 4.04 0.31 13.13
C PRO A 122 4.37 1.56 12.32
N VAL A 123 5.12 1.40 11.23
CA VAL A 123 5.56 2.55 10.43
C VAL A 123 4.37 3.27 9.80
N GLU A 124 3.29 2.57 9.45
CA GLU A 124 2.08 3.20 8.94
C GLU A 124 1.32 4.05 9.98
N THR A 125 1.77 4.13 11.23
CA THR A 125 1.20 5.03 12.25
C THR A 125 2.06 6.28 12.52
N LEU A 126 3.18 6.42 11.80
CA LEU A 126 4.15 7.49 12.03
C LEU A 126 4.15 8.47 10.86
N SER A 127 4.54 9.71 11.14
CA SER A 127 4.83 10.69 10.10
C SER A 127 6.20 10.44 9.48
N SER A 128 6.32 10.77 8.19
CA SER A 128 7.55 10.82 7.42
C SER A 128 8.65 11.66 8.08
N LYS A 129 8.29 12.68 8.88
CA LYS A 129 9.24 13.47 9.67
C LYS A 129 9.99 12.66 10.73
N ILE A 130 9.35 11.63 11.29
CA ILE A 130 9.93 10.76 12.31
C ILE A 130 10.82 9.70 11.66
N ILE A 131 10.31 9.03 10.64
CA ILE A 131 11.02 7.91 9.98
C ILE A 131 12.06 8.38 8.95
N GLY A 132 12.05 9.67 8.57
CA GLY A 132 13.06 10.33 7.74
C GLY A 132 13.23 9.77 6.32
N GLY A 133 14.22 10.32 5.60
CA GLY A 133 14.69 9.85 4.28
C GLY A 133 13.75 10.11 3.10
N GLY A 134 14.29 10.03 1.87
CA GLY A 134 13.53 9.95 0.61
C GLY A 134 12.70 11.19 0.22
N GLY A 135 12.24 11.20 -1.04
CA GLY A 135 11.41 12.27 -1.62
C GLY A 135 9.92 11.95 -1.72
N ASP A 136 9.46 10.95 -0.96
CA ASP A 136 8.08 10.44 -0.94
C ASP A 136 7.38 10.65 0.41
N GLY A 137 7.96 11.45 1.30
CA GLY A 137 7.45 11.69 2.65
C GLY A 137 6.06 12.32 2.68
N ARG A 138 5.84 13.36 1.86
CA ARG A 138 4.53 14.02 1.76
C ARG A 138 3.45 13.07 1.24
N GLU A 139 3.74 12.33 0.19
CA GLU A 139 2.82 11.34 -0.36
C GLU A 139 2.54 10.21 0.64
N PHE A 140 3.55 9.77 1.39
CA PHE A 140 3.39 8.78 2.45
C PHE A 140 2.49 9.28 3.58
N ASP A 141 2.72 10.50 4.08
CA ASP A 141 1.91 11.09 5.15
C ASP A 141 0.45 11.18 4.73
N LEU A 142 0.19 11.65 3.50
CA LEU A 142 -1.15 11.73 2.93
C LEU A 142 -1.82 10.34 2.89
N VAL A 143 -1.11 9.32 2.42
CA VAL A 143 -1.63 7.95 2.35
C VAL A 143 -1.93 7.39 3.74
N VAL A 144 -1.02 7.55 4.71
CA VAL A 144 -1.20 7.09 6.09
C VAL A 144 -2.41 7.77 6.74
N GLN A 145 -2.53 9.08 6.57
CA GLN A 145 -3.65 9.84 7.11
C GLN A 145 -4.98 9.42 6.48
N LEU A 146 -5.07 9.31 5.15
CA LEU A 146 -6.29 8.84 4.46
C LEU A 146 -6.70 7.43 4.92
N ARG A 147 -5.75 6.52 5.12
CA ARG A 147 -6.02 5.17 5.64
C ARG A 147 -6.54 5.15 7.07
N SER A 148 -6.16 6.14 7.87
CA SER A 148 -6.57 6.24 9.28
C SER A 148 -7.96 6.85 9.48
N LEU A 149 -8.53 7.46 8.42
CA LEU A 149 -9.84 8.10 8.49
C LEU A 149 -10.96 7.08 8.70
N GLN A 150 -11.90 7.44 9.58
CA GLN A 150 -13.17 6.76 9.74
C GLN A 150 -14.29 7.74 9.39
N VAL A 151 -14.69 7.73 8.11
CA VAL A 151 -15.76 8.59 7.61
C VAL A 151 -17.03 7.75 7.48
N LYS A 152 -18.15 8.28 7.97
CA LYS A 152 -19.49 7.75 7.74
C LYS A 152 -20.27 8.77 6.93
N GLY A 153 -21.08 8.33 5.98
CA GLY A 153 -21.97 9.18 5.20
C GLY A 153 -22.95 8.35 4.40
N GLU A 154 -24.01 8.98 3.93
CA GLU A 154 -25.09 8.36 3.17
C GLU A 154 -24.84 8.45 1.65
N ASP A 155 -24.11 9.48 1.20
CA ASP A 155 -23.78 9.69 -0.21
C ASP A 155 -22.32 10.09 -0.46
N GLU A 156 -21.93 10.04 -1.73
CA GLU A 156 -20.58 10.27 -2.21
C GLU A 156 -20.08 11.72 -2.04
N GLU A 157 -20.96 12.72 -2.11
CA GLU A 157 -20.61 14.13 -1.92
C GLU A 157 -20.37 14.44 -0.44
N GLU A 158 -21.24 13.95 0.44
CA GLU A 158 -21.08 14.06 1.88
C GLU A 158 -19.77 13.41 2.36
N ILE A 159 -19.44 12.23 1.83
CA ILE A 159 -18.19 11.54 2.19
C ILE A 159 -16.98 12.31 1.67
N ALA A 160 -17.02 12.83 0.44
CA ALA A 160 -15.93 13.62 -0.11
C ALA A 160 -15.69 14.89 0.73
N ASP A 161 -16.74 15.63 1.09
CA ASP A 161 -16.66 16.81 1.94
C ASP A 161 -16.11 16.48 3.34
N LYS A 162 -16.55 15.37 3.96
CA LYS A 162 -15.99 14.92 5.25
C LYS A 162 -14.51 14.54 5.15
N ILE A 163 -14.07 13.93 4.06
CA ILE A 163 -12.65 13.64 3.84
C ILE A 163 -11.86 14.96 3.71
N ILE A 164 -12.39 15.95 2.98
CA ILE A 164 -11.76 17.28 2.86
C ILE A 164 -11.63 17.94 4.24
N ARG A 165 -12.73 18.04 4.98
CA ARG A 165 -12.79 18.68 6.31
C ARG A 165 -12.02 17.95 7.40
N SER A 166 -11.60 16.72 7.16
CA SER A 166 -10.74 15.98 8.10
C SER A 166 -9.33 16.59 8.23
N GLY A 167 -8.96 17.53 7.35
CA GLY A 167 -7.67 18.21 7.39
C GLY A 167 -6.50 17.39 6.84
N VAL A 168 -6.77 16.22 6.26
CA VAL A 168 -5.73 15.30 5.74
C VAL A 168 -4.88 15.90 4.61
N PHE A 169 -5.44 16.84 3.85
CA PHE A 169 -4.69 17.55 2.81
C PHE A 169 -3.96 18.80 3.31
N GLY A 170 -4.19 19.18 4.58
CA GLY A 170 -3.63 20.38 5.23
C GLY A 170 -4.12 21.71 4.66
N VAL A 171 -5.12 21.69 3.79
CA VAL A 171 -5.73 22.83 3.10
C VAL A 171 -7.20 22.54 2.83
N ASP A 172 -8.02 23.58 2.69
CA ASP A 172 -9.46 23.47 2.37
C ASP A 172 -9.79 23.82 0.90
N ASP A 173 -8.77 24.20 0.12
CA ASP A 173 -8.92 24.53 -1.30
C ASP A 173 -9.08 23.24 -2.14
N LEU A 174 -10.25 23.10 -2.77
CA LEU A 174 -10.63 21.93 -3.57
C LEU A 174 -9.70 21.68 -4.77
N ASP A 175 -9.19 22.73 -5.41
CA ASP A 175 -8.30 22.59 -6.56
C ASP A 175 -6.93 22.05 -6.12
N ILE A 176 -6.42 22.55 -4.99
CA ILE A 176 -5.19 22.06 -4.40
C ILE A 176 -5.35 20.61 -3.96
N ILE A 177 -6.47 20.25 -3.31
CA ILE A 177 -6.77 18.87 -2.88
C ILE A 177 -6.79 17.93 -4.09
N SER A 178 -7.53 18.31 -5.13
CA SER A 178 -7.65 17.57 -6.38
C SER A 178 -6.28 17.34 -7.03
N GLN A 179 -5.45 18.39 -7.08
CA GLN A 179 -4.10 18.31 -7.60
C GLN A 179 -3.21 17.39 -6.75
N GLN A 180 -3.30 17.46 -5.42
CA GLN A 180 -2.53 16.60 -4.52
C GLN A 180 -2.87 15.12 -4.72
N LEU A 181 -4.17 14.79 -4.70
CA LEU A 181 -4.63 13.40 -4.86
C LEU A 181 -4.30 12.86 -6.25
N TRP A 182 -4.52 13.65 -7.30
CA TRP A 182 -4.19 13.22 -8.67
C TRP A 182 -2.68 13.05 -8.86
N ARG A 183 -1.85 13.95 -8.31
CA ARG A 183 -0.39 13.82 -8.35
C ARG A 183 0.06 12.53 -7.66
N LEU A 184 -0.50 12.22 -6.49
CA LEU A 184 -0.24 10.97 -5.77
C LEU A 184 -0.60 9.76 -6.66
N ALA A 185 -1.82 9.73 -7.19
CA ALA A 185 -2.31 8.65 -8.05
C ALA A 185 -1.44 8.44 -9.30
N SER A 186 -1.09 9.53 -9.99
CA SER A 186 -0.28 9.51 -11.22
C SER A 186 1.17 9.07 -10.97
N ARG A 187 1.81 9.63 -9.94
CA ARG A 187 3.21 9.33 -9.58
C ARG A 187 3.37 7.87 -9.15
N TRP A 188 2.41 7.34 -8.41
CA TRP A 188 2.49 6.02 -7.80
C TRP A 188 1.54 4.99 -8.42
N ARG A 189 1.07 5.21 -9.65
CA ARG A 189 0.15 4.32 -10.40
C ARG A 189 0.59 2.85 -10.52
N ASN A 190 1.87 2.57 -10.31
CA ASN A 190 2.46 1.23 -10.37
C ASN A 190 2.73 0.62 -8.97
N ARG A 191 2.21 1.23 -7.90
CA ARG A 191 2.33 0.74 -6.52
C ARG A 191 0.96 0.38 -5.99
N SER A 192 0.75 -0.89 -5.69
CA SER A 192 -0.54 -1.41 -5.20
C SER A 192 -0.72 -1.19 -3.70
N ALA A 193 -0.37 0.01 -3.23
CA ALA A 193 -0.60 0.44 -1.87
C ALA A 193 -2.06 0.90 -1.71
N VAL A 194 -2.69 0.55 -0.60
CA VAL A 194 -4.02 1.02 -0.22
C VAL A 194 -3.99 2.54 0.00
N LEU A 195 -5.02 3.25 -0.41
CA LEU A 195 -5.18 4.66 -0.12
C LEU A 195 -6.27 4.86 0.94
N PHE A 196 -7.34 4.10 0.80
CA PHE A 196 -8.52 4.19 1.63
C PHE A 196 -9.13 2.79 1.80
N ARG A 197 -9.65 2.47 2.99
CA ARG A 197 -10.35 1.20 3.22
C ARG A 197 -11.84 1.41 3.00
N GLU A 198 -12.43 0.66 2.09
CA GLU A 198 -13.84 0.73 1.78
C GLU A 198 -14.65 0.07 2.92
N PRO A 199 -15.46 0.82 3.69
CA PRO A 199 -16.08 0.29 4.91
C PRO A 199 -17.15 -0.78 4.66
N HIS A 200 -17.85 -0.77 3.53
CA HIS A 200 -18.95 -1.69 3.26
C HIS A 200 -18.47 -3.11 2.88
N THR A 201 -17.30 -3.21 2.27
CA THR A 201 -16.72 -4.43 1.72
C THR A 201 -15.45 -4.85 2.46
N GLY A 202 -14.83 -3.95 3.21
CA GLY A 202 -13.54 -4.16 3.88
C GLY A 202 -12.35 -4.20 2.89
N LEU A 203 -12.57 -3.92 1.61
CA LEU A 203 -11.54 -3.97 0.58
C LEU A 203 -10.76 -2.65 0.54
N GLY A 204 -9.46 -2.73 0.28
CA GLY A 204 -8.62 -1.55 0.15
C GLY A 204 -8.69 -0.94 -1.24
N ILE A 205 -9.13 0.31 -1.35
CA ILE A 205 -9.07 1.11 -2.57
C ILE A 205 -7.61 1.52 -2.75
N THR A 206 -6.95 1.02 -3.80
CA THR A 206 -5.52 1.25 -4.03
C THR A 206 -5.25 2.45 -4.92
N ILE A 207 -4.01 2.97 -4.87
CA ILE A 207 -3.54 4.05 -5.74
C ILE A 207 -3.80 3.73 -7.24
N PRO A 208 -3.51 2.52 -7.76
CA PRO A 208 -3.77 2.19 -9.16
C PRO A 208 -5.26 2.14 -9.49
N ILE A 209 -6.13 1.69 -8.58
CA ILE A 209 -7.59 1.70 -8.80
C ILE A 209 -8.08 3.12 -9.08
N ILE A 210 -7.59 4.13 -8.33
CA ILE A 210 -7.94 5.53 -8.57
C ILE A 210 -7.41 6.02 -9.92
N TYR A 211 -6.12 5.82 -10.19
CA TYR A 211 -5.51 6.28 -11.45
C TYR A 211 -6.17 5.65 -12.69
N TYR A 212 -6.30 4.33 -12.71
CA TYR A 212 -6.89 3.62 -13.84
C TYR A 212 -8.41 3.76 -13.88
N GLY A 213 -9.09 4.00 -12.76
CA GLY A 213 -10.49 4.39 -12.73
C GLY A 213 -10.73 5.67 -13.54
N VAL A 214 -9.97 6.73 -13.28
CA VAL A 214 -10.04 7.97 -14.07
C VAL A 214 -9.74 7.72 -15.55
N LYS A 215 -8.73 6.90 -15.87
CA LYS A 215 -8.40 6.55 -17.27
C LYS A 215 -9.50 5.78 -17.98
N VAL A 216 -10.17 4.86 -17.27
CA VAL A 216 -11.29 4.09 -17.80
C VAL A 216 -12.49 4.99 -18.05
N ILE A 217 -12.80 5.93 -17.16
CA ILE A 217 -13.87 6.91 -17.37
C ILE A 217 -13.56 7.77 -18.59
N ALA A 218 -12.30 8.21 -18.74
CA ALA A 218 -11.83 8.99 -19.88
C ALA A 218 -11.94 8.28 -21.24
N GLY A 219 -11.99 6.94 -21.25
CA GLY A 219 -12.14 6.12 -22.45
C GLY A 219 -13.48 5.41 -22.56
N GLY A 220 -14.35 5.49 -21.55
CA GLY A 220 -15.66 4.82 -21.52
C GLY A 220 -16.58 5.37 -22.60
N GLN A 221 -17.58 4.61 -23.02
CA GLN A 221 -18.61 5.04 -23.99
C GLN A 221 -19.95 4.38 -23.65
N ASP A 222 -20.27 4.26 -22.36
CA ASP A 222 -21.49 3.57 -21.91
C ASP A 222 -22.75 4.48 -21.99
N CYS A 223 -22.61 5.76 -22.40
CA CYS A 223 -23.70 6.76 -22.46
C CYS A 223 -23.94 7.28 -23.89
N PRO A 224 -25.20 7.63 -24.24
CA PRO A 224 -25.53 8.18 -25.56
C PRO A 224 -24.82 9.50 -25.92
N ARG A 225 -24.45 10.30 -24.92
CA ARG A 225 -23.85 11.64 -25.09
C ARG A 225 -22.33 11.68 -24.93
N GLY A 226 -21.64 10.55 -24.78
CA GLY A 226 -20.17 10.54 -24.76
C GLY A 226 -19.52 9.63 -23.72
N ARG A 227 -18.39 10.08 -23.17
CA ARG A 227 -17.46 9.25 -22.40
C ARG A 227 -17.87 9.05 -20.95
N CYS A 228 -18.56 7.94 -20.67
CA CYS A 228 -19.02 7.60 -19.33
C CYS A 228 -18.91 6.10 -19.02
N ILE A 229 -19.05 5.74 -17.74
CA ILE A 229 -19.25 4.37 -17.25
C ILE A 229 -20.52 4.35 -16.38
N LYS A 230 -21.41 3.37 -16.59
CA LYS A 230 -22.72 3.29 -15.91
C LYS A 230 -22.75 2.56 -14.56
N THR A 231 -21.69 1.85 -14.19
CA THR A 231 -21.67 1.11 -12.91
C THR A 231 -20.29 1.08 -12.26
N THR A 232 -20.25 1.03 -10.94
CA THR A 232 -19.02 0.97 -10.14
C THR A 232 -18.29 -0.35 -10.39
N ALA A 233 -19.00 -1.47 -10.51
CA ALA A 233 -18.37 -2.76 -10.80
C ALA A 233 -17.72 -2.77 -12.18
N LYS A 234 -18.37 -2.24 -13.22
CA LYS A 234 -17.76 -2.14 -14.57
C LYS A 234 -16.52 -1.25 -14.56
N LEU A 235 -16.58 -0.12 -13.83
CA LEU A 235 -15.44 0.76 -13.66
C LEU A 235 -14.26 0.01 -13.04
N LEU A 236 -14.49 -0.67 -11.92
CA LEU A 236 -13.47 -1.43 -11.20
C LEU A 236 -12.94 -2.61 -12.03
N GLU A 237 -13.80 -3.38 -12.69
CA GLU A 237 -13.39 -4.48 -13.56
C GLU A 237 -12.43 -4.01 -14.66
N ARG A 238 -12.74 -2.90 -15.32
CA ARG A 238 -11.89 -2.31 -16.37
C ARG A 238 -10.61 -1.70 -15.78
N ALA A 239 -10.70 -1.02 -14.64
CA ALA A 239 -9.54 -0.40 -13.99
C ALA A 239 -8.54 -1.45 -13.50
N LEU A 240 -9.02 -2.54 -12.90
CA LEU A 240 -8.20 -3.64 -12.39
C LEU A 240 -7.48 -4.40 -13.51
N ARG A 241 -8.05 -4.47 -14.72
CA ARG A 241 -7.34 -5.04 -15.90
C ARG A 241 -6.11 -4.23 -16.30
N LEU A 242 -6.09 -2.92 -16.02
CA LEU A 242 -4.96 -2.04 -16.32
C LEU A 242 -4.00 -1.90 -15.12
N ALA A 243 -4.48 -2.19 -13.91
CA ALA A 243 -3.69 -2.11 -12.70
C ALA A 243 -2.57 -3.17 -12.66
N PRO A 244 -1.43 -2.89 -12.02
CA PRO A 244 -0.40 -3.90 -11.80
C PRO A 244 -0.97 -5.07 -10.98
N SER A 245 -0.54 -6.30 -11.30
CA SER A 245 -0.96 -7.49 -10.54
C SER A 245 -0.50 -7.41 -9.08
N ALA A 246 -1.43 -7.64 -8.15
CA ALA A 246 -1.19 -7.60 -6.72
C ALA A 246 -2.25 -8.40 -5.96
N LYS A 247 -1.89 -8.98 -4.80
CA LYS A 247 -2.82 -9.82 -4.00
C LYS A 247 -4.08 -9.07 -3.59
N ILE A 248 -3.99 -7.76 -3.35
CA ILE A 248 -5.17 -6.96 -3.04
C ILE A 248 -6.12 -6.80 -4.24
N HIS A 249 -5.60 -6.75 -5.46
CA HIS A 249 -6.41 -6.68 -6.68
C HIS A 249 -7.08 -8.03 -6.97
N GLU A 250 -6.45 -9.15 -6.61
CA GLU A 250 -7.08 -10.48 -6.67
C GLU A 250 -8.32 -10.56 -5.76
N LYS A 251 -8.26 -9.99 -4.55
CA LYS A 251 -9.43 -9.88 -3.66
C LYS A 251 -10.56 -9.08 -4.29
N TRP A 252 -10.23 -7.97 -4.96
CA TRP A 252 -11.23 -7.21 -5.73
C TRP A 252 -11.83 -8.02 -6.87
N HIS A 253 -11.01 -8.75 -7.64
CA HIS A 253 -11.51 -9.62 -8.70
C HIS A 253 -12.44 -10.72 -8.19
N ALA A 254 -12.13 -11.32 -7.03
CA ALA A 254 -12.99 -12.30 -6.39
C ALA A 254 -14.32 -11.65 -5.93
N ALA A 255 -14.24 -10.50 -5.27
CA ALA A 255 -15.41 -9.75 -4.78
C ALA A 255 -16.35 -9.30 -5.90
N LEU A 256 -15.83 -8.92 -7.06
CA LEU A 256 -16.64 -8.49 -8.22
C LEU A 256 -17.36 -9.66 -8.91
N LYS A 257 -16.88 -10.90 -8.73
CA LYS A 257 -17.54 -12.12 -9.24
C LYS A 257 -18.67 -12.58 -8.32
N GLU A 258 -18.57 -12.31 -7.02
CA GLU A 258 -19.57 -12.71 -6.04
C GLU A 258 -20.81 -11.78 -6.08
N PRO A 259 -22.04 -12.29 -6.34
CA PRO A 259 -23.21 -11.44 -6.54
C PRO A 259 -23.58 -10.54 -5.34
N GLN A 260 -23.45 -11.04 -4.11
CA GLN A 260 -23.79 -10.28 -2.91
C GLN A 260 -22.81 -9.13 -2.69
N THR A 261 -21.52 -9.42 -2.78
CA THR A 261 -20.45 -8.42 -2.62
C THR A 261 -20.47 -7.42 -3.77
N ARG A 262 -20.77 -7.84 -5.00
CA ARG A 262 -20.94 -6.96 -6.16
C ARG A 262 -22.04 -5.91 -5.93
N ARG A 263 -23.19 -6.30 -5.34
CA ARG A 263 -24.25 -5.34 -4.99
C ARG A 263 -23.77 -4.32 -3.96
N ARG A 264 -23.08 -4.77 -2.90
CA ARG A 264 -22.48 -3.87 -1.90
C ARG A 264 -21.48 -2.88 -2.52
N ILE A 265 -20.70 -3.33 -3.52
CA ILE A 265 -19.76 -2.48 -4.27
C ILE A 265 -20.51 -1.41 -5.06
N GLU A 266 -21.61 -1.75 -5.72
CA GLU A 266 -22.42 -0.79 -6.47
C GLU A 266 -23.06 0.26 -5.55
N ASP A 267 -23.57 -0.19 -4.41
CA ASP A 267 -24.24 0.66 -3.43
C ASP A 267 -23.25 1.57 -2.68
N SER A 268 -21.98 1.14 -2.53
CA SER A 268 -20.96 1.91 -1.81
C SER A 268 -20.76 3.33 -2.34
N PRO A 269 -20.89 4.37 -1.48
CA PRO A 269 -20.59 5.75 -1.85
C PRO A 269 -19.09 6.10 -1.75
N TYR A 270 -18.25 5.25 -1.14
CA TYR A 270 -16.86 5.56 -0.84
C TYR A 270 -15.94 5.53 -2.07
N ILE A 271 -16.12 4.57 -2.97
CA ILE A 271 -15.37 4.51 -4.23
C ILE A 271 -15.61 5.77 -5.08
N PRO A 272 -16.88 6.16 -5.36
CA PRO A 272 -17.15 7.41 -6.06
C PRO A 272 -16.62 8.63 -5.32
N ALA A 273 -16.77 8.72 -3.99
CA ALA A 273 -16.24 9.84 -3.21
C ALA A 273 -14.72 10.03 -3.41
N VAL A 274 -13.93 8.95 -3.30
CA VAL A 274 -12.47 9.03 -3.48
C VAL A 274 -12.10 9.38 -4.93
N LEU A 275 -12.89 8.96 -5.92
CA LEU A 275 -12.70 9.37 -7.33
C LEU A 275 -13.02 10.85 -7.54
N MET A 276 -14.08 11.38 -6.91
CA MET A 276 -14.47 12.79 -6.99
C MET A 276 -13.38 13.69 -6.41
N LEU A 277 -12.72 13.28 -5.33
CA LEU A 277 -11.59 14.01 -4.74
C LEU A 277 -10.40 14.19 -5.70
N THR A 278 -10.37 13.50 -6.85
CA THR A 278 -9.34 13.75 -7.88
C THR A 278 -9.60 15.02 -8.68
N GLY A 279 -10.81 15.59 -8.60
CA GLY A 279 -11.28 16.70 -9.42
C GLY A 279 -11.39 16.35 -10.92
N LYS A 280 -11.31 15.07 -11.29
CA LYS A 280 -11.39 14.59 -12.68
C LYS A 280 -12.70 13.88 -13.02
N VAL A 281 -13.48 13.53 -12.01
CA VAL A 281 -14.65 12.66 -12.16
C VAL A 281 -15.86 13.33 -11.54
N ASP A 282 -16.92 13.46 -12.33
CA ASP A 282 -18.25 13.77 -11.86
C ASP A 282 -19.06 12.48 -11.75
N VAL A 283 -19.82 12.36 -10.66
CA VAL A 283 -20.73 11.24 -10.43
C VAL A 283 -22.16 11.77 -10.51
N LYS A 284 -22.95 11.23 -11.44
CA LYS A 284 -24.37 11.62 -11.64
C LYS A 284 -25.25 10.40 -11.42
N ARG A 285 -26.42 10.59 -10.82
CA ARG A 285 -27.44 9.53 -10.71
C ARG A 285 -28.37 9.59 -11.91
N GLU A 286 -28.59 8.46 -12.59
CA GLU A 286 -29.49 8.39 -13.75
C GLU A 286 -30.95 8.45 -13.29
N ALA A 287 -31.74 9.42 -13.79
CA ALA A 287 -33.13 9.58 -13.37
C ALA A 287 -33.94 8.29 -13.60
N GLY A 288 -34.58 7.76 -12.54
CA GLY A 288 -35.39 6.54 -12.61
C GLY A 288 -34.64 5.22 -12.34
N THR A 289 -33.32 5.26 -12.14
CA THR A 289 -32.53 4.09 -11.66
C THR A 289 -31.55 4.51 -10.56
N PHE A 290 -31.24 3.64 -9.61
CA PHE A 290 -30.17 3.89 -8.61
C PHE A 290 -28.75 3.76 -9.20
N ALA A 291 -28.61 3.86 -10.54
CA ALA A 291 -27.35 3.66 -11.23
C ALA A 291 -26.50 4.94 -11.21
N LYS A 292 -25.24 4.79 -10.80
CA LYS A 292 -24.23 5.85 -10.77
C LYS A 292 -23.51 5.92 -12.12
N ILE A 293 -23.60 7.08 -12.77
CA ILE A 293 -22.89 7.40 -14.00
C ILE A 293 -21.62 8.18 -13.65
N TYR A 294 -20.49 7.65 -14.05
CA TYR A 294 -19.18 8.28 -13.91
C TYR A 294 -18.82 8.97 -15.23
N ALA A 295 -18.55 10.26 -15.20
CA ALA A 295 -18.14 11.06 -16.35
C ALA A 295 -16.88 11.87 -16.01
N LEU A 296 -16.10 12.24 -17.03
CA LEU A 296 -15.04 13.22 -16.83
C LEU A 296 -15.63 14.61 -16.60
N ARG A 297 -15.01 15.36 -15.68
CA ARG A 297 -15.23 16.79 -15.47
C ARG A 297 -14.45 17.62 -16.50
#